data_AF-A0A0N4URD6-F1
#
_entry.id   AF-A0A0N4URD6-F1
#
_cell.length_a   1.000
_cell.length_b   1.000
_cell.length_c   1.000
_cell.angle_alpha   90.00
_cell.angle_beta   90.00
_cell.angle_gamma   90.00
#
_symmetry.space_group_name_H-M   'P 1'
#
loop_
_entity.id
_entity.type
_entity.pdbx_description
1 polymer ?
#
loop_
_entity_poly.entity_id
_entity_poly.type
_entity_poly.pdbx_seq_one_letter_code
_entity_poly.pdbx_strand_id
1 'polypeptide(L)'
;MGVPFFASYLYGFLTADNVSDSVDNLNYFYTSFILIFASFAITAKQYFGSPIQCWTPVEFRGGWDQYAEDYCFIQNSYYVPFDEQIPEDPNARRDQISYYRVSVLFKKIWKLDTRWTFNI
;
A
#
# COMPACT_ATOMS: atom_id res chain seq x y z
N MET A 1 10.49 -15.67 16.06
CA MET A 1 9.54 -16.80 16.15
C MET A 1 8.97 -17.01 14.77
N GLY A 2 9.50 -17.99 14.03
CA GLY A 2 9.05 -18.28 12.67
C GLY A 2 7.65 -18.86 12.71
N VAL A 3 6.69 -18.15 12.12
CA VAL A 3 5.27 -18.52 12.12
C VAL A 3 5.12 -19.89 11.45
N PRO A 4 4.69 -20.95 12.19
CA PRO A 4 4.54 -22.30 11.64
C PRO A 4 3.57 -22.32 10.44
N PHE A 5 2.63 -21.38 10.40
CA PHE A 5 1.73 -21.15 9.29
C PHE A 5 2.45 -20.88 7.95
N PHE A 6 3.49 -20.04 7.95
CA PHE A 6 4.23 -19.71 6.73
C PHE A 6 5.07 -20.89 6.25
N ALA A 7 5.61 -21.69 7.18
CA ALA A 7 6.33 -22.90 6.84
C ALA A 7 5.40 -23.98 6.25
N SER A 8 4.19 -24.15 6.80
CA SER A 8 3.19 -25.06 6.24
C SER A 8 2.68 -24.60 4.88
N TYR A 9 2.47 -23.30 4.69
CA TYR A 9 2.07 -22.73 3.40
C TYR A 9 3.17 -22.88 2.36
N LEU A 10 4.43 -22.58 2.71
CA LEU A 10 5.58 -22.81 1.84
C LEU A 10 5.76 -24.29 1.52
N TYR A 11 5.57 -25.19 2.49
CA TYR A 11 5.66 -26.64 2.25
C TYR A 11 4.60 -27.10 1.25
N GLY A 12 3.34 -26.66 1.42
CA GLY A 12 2.27 -26.95 0.46
C GLY A 12 2.48 -26.31 -0.92
N PHE A 13 3.10 -25.13 -0.98
CA PHE A 13 3.45 -24.46 -2.24
C PHE A 13 4.64 -25.12 -2.97
N LEU A 14 5.62 -25.63 -2.21
CA LEU A 14 6.81 -26.30 -2.75
C LEU A 14 6.52 -27.75 -3.15
N THR A 15 5.57 -28.43 -2.50
CA THR A 15 5.07 -29.73 -2.95
C THR A 15 4.05 -29.54 -4.07
N ALA A 16 4.50 -29.01 -5.21
CA ALA A 16 3.73 -29.08 -6.44
C ALA A 16 3.47 -30.56 -6.77
N ASP A 17 2.21 -30.88 -7.04
CA ASP A 17 1.77 -32.25 -7.26
C ASP A 17 2.48 -32.83 -8.49
N ASN A 18 3.15 -33.98 -8.32
CA ASN A 18 3.93 -34.64 -9.37
C ASN A 18 3.03 -35.30 -10.44
N VAL A 19 1.71 -35.19 -10.28
CA VAL A 19 0.69 -35.79 -11.16
C VAL A 19 0.16 -34.77 -12.18
N SER A 20 0.48 -33.47 -12.05
CA SER A 20 -0.03 -32.40 -12.92
C SER A 20 0.89 -32.13 -14.12
N ASP A 21 0.30 -31.88 -15.30
CA ASP A 21 1.04 -31.51 -16.51
C ASP A 21 1.93 -30.27 -16.25
N SER A 22 3.11 -30.23 -16.88
CA SER A 22 4.11 -29.17 -16.62
C SER A 22 3.57 -27.76 -16.86
N VAL A 23 2.57 -27.61 -17.73
CA VAL A 23 1.91 -26.34 -18.05
C VAL A 23 1.04 -25.83 -16.90
N ASP A 24 0.32 -26.73 -16.22
CA ASP A 24 -0.53 -26.38 -15.08
C ASP A 24 0.32 -25.98 -13.86
N ASN A 25 1.41 -26.72 -13.64
CA ASN A 25 2.40 -26.41 -12.61
C ASN A 25 3.08 -25.05 -12.84
N LEU A 26 3.36 -24.69 -14.10
CA LEU A 26 3.93 -23.39 -14.45
C LEU A 26 3.00 -22.25 -14.04
N ASN A 27 1.71 -22.34 -14.40
CA ASN A 27 0.77 -21.27 -14.09
C ASN A 27 0.55 -21.14 -12.57
N TYR A 28 0.32 -22.26 -11.87
CA TYR A 28 0.10 -22.23 -10.43
C TYR A 28 1.31 -21.69 -9.67
N PHE A 29 2.52 -22.14 -10.00
CA PHE A 29 3.73 -21.73 -9.29
C PHE A 29 4.18 -20.32 -9.68
N TYR A 30 4.31 -20.02 -10.98
CA TYR A 30 4.85 -18.72 -11.43
C TYR A 30 3.87 -17.57 -11.17
N THR A 31 2.59 -17.73 -11.48
CA THR A 31 1.60 -16.66 -11.23
C THR A 31 1.51 -16.37 -9.74
N SER A 32 1.42 -17.40 -8.89
CA SER A 32 1.40 -17.20 -7.43
C SER A 32 2.67 -16.54 -6.93
N PHE A 33 3.84 -16.97 -7.40
CA PHE A 33 5.11 -16.38 -7.01
C PHE A 33 5.23 -14.91 -7.44
N ILE A 34 4.81 -14.57 -8.67
CA ILE A 34 4.77 -13.19 -9.17
C ILE A 34 3.83 -12.34 -8.33
N LEU A 35 2.64 -12.83 -7.99
CA LEU A 35 1.68 -12.11 -7.14
C LEU A 35 2.23 -11.88 -5.73
N ILE A 36 2.83 -12.90 -5.13
CA ILE A 36 3.48 -12.80 -3.82
C ILE A 36 4.60 -11.75 -3.89
N PHE A 37 5.50 -11.84 -4.86
CA PHE A 37 6.60 -10.89 -5.02
C PHE A 37 6.10 -9.45 -5.27
N ALA A 38 5.09 -9.27 -6.13
CA ALA A 38 4.47 -7.98 -6.39
C ALA A 38 3.83 -7.40 -5.12
N SER A 39 3.14 -8.22 -4.33
CA SER A 39 2.55 -7.78 -3.05
C SER A 39 3.62 -7.32 -2.06
N PHE A 40 4.73 -8.05 -1.95
CA PHE A 40 5.86 -7.66 -1.11
C PHE A 40 6.54 -6.39 -1.62
N ALA A 41 6.69 -6.25 -2.93
CA ALA A 41 7.29 -5.06 -3.54
C ALA A 41 6.44 -3.79 -3.30
N ILE A 42 5.11 -3.88 -3.49
CA ILE A 42 4.17 -2.79 -3.19
C ILE A 42 4.24 -2.44 -1.70
N THR A 43 4.27 -3.46 -0.84
CA THR A 43 4.35 -3.28 0.60
C THR A 43 5.68 -2.61 1.00
N ALA A 44 6.80 -3.04 0.43
CA ALA A 44 8.12 -2.44 0.68
C ALA A 44 8.15 -0.96 0.27
N LYS A 45 7.55 -0.61 -0.87
CA LYS A 45 7.40 0.79 -1.31
C LYS A 45 6.64 1.65 -0.29
N GLN A 46 5.73 1.04 0.48
CA GLN A 46 4.99 1.74 1.52
C GLN A 46 5.72 1.88 2.85
N TYR A 47 6.76 1.06 3.12
CA TYR A 47 7.51 1.07 4.39
C TYR A 47 8.81 1.86 4.30
N PHE A 48 9.47 1.87 3.14
CA PHE A 48 10.82 2.43 2.97
C PHE A 48 10.84 3.77 2.22
N GLY A 49 9.69 4.39 1.96
CA GLY A 49 9.62 5.70 1.31
C GLY A 49 8.35 6.48 1.62
N SER A 50 8.39 7.77 1.35
CA SER A 50 7.23 8.65 1.41
C SER A 50 6.32 8.37 0.21
N PRO A 51 5.02 8.05 0.39
CA PRO A 51 4.12 7.69 -0.70
C PRO A 51 3.80 8.86 -1.64
N ILE A 52 4.08 10.09 -1.19
CA ILE A 52 3.91 11.33 -1.93
C ILE A 52 5.06 12.28 -1.56
N GLN A 53 5.41 13.18 -2.47
CA GLN A 53 6.32 14.29 -2.21
C GLN A 53 5.50 15.56 -2.35
N CYS A 54 5.45 16.36 -1.29
CA CYS A 54 4.69 17.60 -1.27
C CYS A 54 5.65 18.78 -1.39
N TRP A 55 5.19 19.84 -2.06
CA TRP A 55 5.91 21.11 -2.02
C TRP A 55 5.66 21.78 -0.67
N THR A 56 6.71 21.95 0.13
CA THR A 56 6.67 22.62 1.42
C THR A 56 7.41 23.96 1.37
N PRO A 57 6.99 24.96 2.17
CA PRO A 57 7.68 26.24 2.24
C PRO A 57 9.04 26.08 2.92
N VAL A 58 10.02 26.89 2.51
CA VAL A 58 11.44 26.77 2.93
C VAL A 58 11.67 27.06 4.43
N GLU A 59 10.69 27.67 5.10
CA GLU A 59 10.74 27.97 6.52
C GLU A 59 10.54 26.72 7.42
N PHE A 60 10.09 25.60 6.85
CA PHE A 60 9.90 24.35 7.60
C PHE A 60 11.25 23.77 8.05
N ARG A 61 11.44 23.62 9.37
CA ARG A 61 12.68 23.11 9.97
C ARG A 61 12.50 21.72 10.58
N GLY A 62 13.31 20.75 10.20
CA GLY A 62 13.30 19.41 10.80
C GLY A 62 12.32 18.46 10.12
N GLY A 63 11.53 17.71 10.88
CA GLY A 63 10.61 16.68 10.36
C GLY A 63 9.26 17.19 9.83
N TRP A 64 9.09 18.49 9.65
CA TRP A 64 7.83 19.05 9.16
C TRP A 64 7.50 18.63 7.74
N ASP A 65 8.51 18.38 6.90
CA ASP A 65 8.30 17.87 5.55
C ASP A 65 7.63 16.49 5.58
N GLN A 66 8.11 15.59 6.44
CA GLN A 66 7.51 14.27 6.65
C GLN A 66 6.07 14.38 7.18
N TYR A 67 5.83 15.30 8.12
CA TYR A 67 4.49 15.56 8.63
C TYR A 67 3.54 16.09 7.55
N ALA A 68 4.01 17.02 6.71
CA ALA A 68 3.21 17.57 5.61
C ALA A 68 2.89 16.51 4.55
N GLU A 69 3.85 15.65 4.23
CA GLU A 69 3.67 14.50 3.33
C GLU A 69 2.63 13.52 3.88
N ASP A 70 2.73 13.14 5.16
CA ASP A 70 1.76 12.25 5.81
C ASP A 70 0.37 12.88 5.89
N TYR A 71 0.29 14.17 6.19
CA TYR A 71 -0.97 14.91 6.25
C TYR A 71 -1.64 14.93 4.87
N CYS A 72 -0.89 15.26 3.82
CA CYS A 72 -1.39 15.27 2.43
C CYS A 72 -1.79 13.87 1.97
N PHE A 73 -1.09 12.83 2.41
CA PHE A 73 -1.43 11.44 2.09
C PHE A 73 -2.74 10.98 2.76
N ILE A 74 -3.08 11.51 3.94
CA ILE A 74 -4.31 11.12 4.67
C ILE A 74 -5.50 11.98 4.24
N GLN A 75 -5.30 13.27 4.03
CA GLN A 75 -6.36 14.21 3.65
C GLN A 75 -6.66 14.15 2.16
N ASN A 76 -7.92 14.29 1.75
CA ASN A 76 -8.31 14.31 0.32
C ASN A 76 -7.64 15.49 -0.44
N SER A 77 -7.06 15.20 -1.60
CA SER A 77 -6.45 16.14 -2.53
C SER A 77 -7.43 16.39 -3.65
N TYR A 78 -7.36 17.59 -4.21
CA TYR A 78 -8.19 17.99 -5.33
C TYR A 78 -7.28 18.51 -6.43
N TYR A 79 -7.65 18.23 -7.67
CA TYR A 79 -6.93 18.75 -8.82
C TYR A 79 -7.49 20.13 -9.19
N VAL A 80 -6.60 21.08 -9.50
CA VAL A 80 -6.95 22.39 -10.03
C VAL A 80 -6.16 22.60 -11.31
N PRO A 81 -6.80 22.95 -12.43
CA PRO A 81 -6.07 23.30 -13.66
C PRO A 81 -5.23 24.56 -13.43
N PHE A 82 -4.04 24.63 -14.04
CA PHE A 82 -3.10 25.75 -13.85
C PHE A 82 -3.63 27.11 -14.33
N ASP A 83 -4.64 27.11 -15.20
CA ASP A 83 -5.23 28.32 -15.79
C ASP A 83 -6.34 28.94 -14.93
N GLU A 84 -6.76 28.28 -13.84
CA GLU A 84 -7.81 28.75 -12.94
C GLU A 84 -7.25 29.17 -11.58
N GLN A 85 -7.85 30.20 -10.99
CA GLN A 85 -7.54 30.57 -9.60
C GLN A 85 -8.18 29.57 -8.63
N ILE A 86 -7.48 29.26 -7.54
CA ILE A 86 -7.97 28.34 -6.51
C ILE A 86 -9.28 28.89 -5.94
N PRO A 87 -10.42 28.17 -6.05
CA PRO A 87 -11.70 28.71 -5.60
C PRO A 87 -11.70 28.91 -4.07
N GLU A 88 -12.21 30.07 -3.63
CA GLU A 88 -12.32 30.40 -2.20
C GLU A 88 -13.36 29.51 -1.50
N ASP A 89 -14.45 29.14 -2.20
CA ASP A 89 -15.50 28.28 -1.65
C ASP A 89 -15.01 26.83 -1.51
N PRO A 90 -14.97 26.25 -0.29
CA PRO A 90 -14.56 24.86 -0.09
C PRO A 90 -15.47 23.85 -0.82
N ASN A 91 -16.72 24.21 -1.14
CA ASN A 91 -17.65 23.31 -1.83
C ASN A 91 -17.37 23.19 -3.33
N ALA A 92 -16.65 24.15 -3.92
CA ALA A 92 -16.23 24.09 -5.32
C ALA A 92 -15.04 23.11 -5.53
N ARG A 93 -14.30 22.78 -4.47
CA ARG A 93 -13.14 21.87 -4.48
C ARG A 93 -13.55 20.38 -4.45
N ARG A 94 -14.64 20.03 -5.14
CA ARG A 94 -15.29 18.71 -5.04
C ARG A 94 -14.70 17.62 -5.93
N ASP A 95 -13.77 17.95 -6.82
CA ASP A 95 -12.99 16.96 -7.58
C ASP A 95 -11.89 16.34 -6.69
N GLN A 96 -12.33 15.77 -5.57
CA GLN A 96 -11.50 15.12 -4.58
C GLN A 96 -11.11 13.74 -5.08
N ILE A 97 -9.82 13.56 -5.32
CA ILE A 97 -9.25 12.31 -5.74
C ILE A 97 -9.13 11.41 -4.50
N SER A 98 -10.17 10.61 -4.19
CA SER A 98 -10.22 9.84 -2.93
C SER A 98 -9.59 8.44 -2.99
N TYR A 99 -8.85 8.09 -4.06
CA TYR A 99 -8.40 6.70 -4.28
C TYR A 99 -7.52 6.13 -3.15
N TYR A 100 -6.79 6.98 -2.44
CA TYR A 100 -5.89 6.56 -1.35
C TYR A 100 -6.60 6.34 -0.01
N ARG A 101 -7.86 6.78 0.14
CA ARG A 101 -8.63 6.49 1.36
C ARG A 101 -8.80 4.98 1.58
N VAL A 102 -8.94 4.23 0.48
CA VAL A 102 -9.05 2.76 0.52
C VAL A 102 -7.73 2.11 0.92
N SER A 103 -6.58 2.66 0.50
CA SER A 103 -5.27 2.10 0.86
C SER A 103 -4.92 2.33 2.34
N VAL A 104 -5.29 3.49 2.92
CA VAL A 104 -5.16 3.75 4.36
C VAL A 104 -6.10 2.87 5.18
N LEU A 105 -7.35 2.66 4.70
CA LEU A 105 -8.29 1.73 5.32
C LEU A 105 -7.74 0.30 5.30
N PHE A 106 -7.18 -0.13 4.18
CA PHE A 106 -6.55 -1.44 4.06
C PHE A 106 -5.37 -1.60 5.01
N LYS A 107 -4.48 -0.60 5.12
CA LYS A 107 -3.40 -0.61 6.14
C LYS A 107 -3.96 -0.73 7.56
N LYS A 108 -5.06 -0.03 7.87
CA LYS A 108 -5.70 -0.08 9.20
C LYS A 108 -6.31 -1.46 9.48
N ILE A 109 -6.97 -2.07 8.48
CA ILE A 109 -7.52 -3.42 8.56
C ILE A 109 -6.40 -4.44 8.76
N TRP A 110 -5.33 -4.39 7.96
CA TRP A 110 -4.16 -5.26 8.11
C TRP A 110 -3.47 -5.10 9.46
N LYS A 111 -3.36 -3.87 9.97
CA LYS A 111 -2.80 -3.60 11.30
C LYS A 111 -3.70 -4.08 12.43
N LEU A 112 -5.03 -4.07 12.21
CA LEU A 112 -5.98 -4.69 13.13
C LEU A 112 -5.77 -6.20 13.12
N ASP A 113 -5.75 -6.81 11.94
CA ASP A 113 -5.64 -8.26 11.76
C ASP A 113 -4.33 -8.81 12.36
N THR A 114 -3.19 -8.18 12.07
CA THR A 114 -1.89 -8.53 12.68
C THR A 114 -1.83 -8.34 14.20
N ARG A 115 -2.61 -7.39 14.76
CA ARG A 115 -2.71 -7.21 16.21
C ARG A 115 -3.56 -8.31 16.87
N TRP A 116 -4.54 -8.87 16.16
CA TRP A 116 -5.32 -10.02 16.59
C TRP A 116 -4.53 -11.33 16.47
N THR A 117 -3.74 -11.51 15.40
CA THR A 117 -2.91 -12.72 15.22
C THR A 117 -1.72 -12.82 16.18
N PHE A 118 -1.29 -11.73 16.81
CA PHE A 118 -0.20 -11.73 17.80
C PHE A 118 -0.67 -11.76 19.27
N ASN A 119 -1.98 -11.66 19.52
CA ASN A 119 -2.58 -11.77 20.86
C ASN A 119 -3.33 -13.10 21.11
N ILE A 120 -3.13 -14.08 20.23
CA ILE A 120 -3.55 -15.49 20.35
C ILE A 120 -2.30 -16.35 20.20
#